data_AF-A0A1E3X5S1-F1
#
_entry.id   AF-A0A1E3X5S1-F1
#
_cell.length_a   1.000
_cell.length_b   1.000
_cell.length_c   1.000
_cell.angle_alpha   90.00
_cell.angle_beta   90.00
_cell.angle_gamma   90.00
#
_symmetry.space_group_name_H-M   'P 1'
#
loop_
_entity.id
_entity.type
_entity.pdbx_description
1 polymer ?
#
loop_
_entity_poly.entity_id
_entity_poly.type
_entity_poly.pdbx_seq_one_letter_code
_entity_poly.pdbx_strand_id
1 'polypeptide(L)' 'MMVEITRLVPKEKKGLVVVITGYGKGKTTTALGIAVRACGHNMRTCIIQFMKGNLYAGEWDGVKK' A
#
# COMPACT_ATOMS: atom_id res chain seq x y z
N MET A 1 -11.96 -17.23 25.97
CA MET A 1 -12.97 -16.48 25.17
C MET A 1 -12.73 -16.83 23.71
N MET A 2 -13.70 -17.43 23.03
CA MET A 2 -13.60 -17.76 21.61
C MET A 2 -14.04 -16.54 20.78
N VAL A 3 -13.15 -16.01 19.95
CA VAL A 3 -13.47 -14.91 19.04
C VAL A 3 -14.20 -15.50 17.84
N GLU A 4 -15.45 -15.11 17.60
CA GLU A 4 -16.12 -15.38 16.34
C GLU A 4 -15.43 -14.62 15.22
N ILE A 5 -14.83 -15.34 14.26
CA ILE A 5 -14.21 -14.74 13.08
C ILE A 5 -15.27 -14.65 11.98
N THR A 6 -15.88 -13.48 11.84
CA THR A 6 -16.78 -13.20 10.71
C THR A 6 -15.98 -12.89 9.46
N ARG A 7 -16.04 -13.77 8.45
CA ARG A 7 -15.45 -13.51 7.11
C ARG A 7 -16.49 -12.84 6.22
N LEU A 8 -16.25 -11.58 5.86
CA LEU A 8 -17.07 -10.87 4.88
C LEU A 8 -16.57 -11.21 3.48
N VAL A 9 -17.42 -11.87 2.68
CA VAL A 9 -17.16 -12.14 1.27
C VAL A 9 -18.02 -11.19 0.44
N PRO A 10 -17.42 -10.22 -0.28
CA PRO A 10 -18.19 -9.30 -1.10
C PRO A 10 -18.80 -10.05 -2.30
N LYS A 11 -20.08 -9.79 -2.60
CA LYS A 11 -20.79 -10.39 -3.74
C LYS A 11 -20.18 -10.05 -5.10
N GLU A 12 -19.48 -8.92 -5.19
CA GLU A 12 -18.85 -8.41 -6.40
C GLU A 12 -17.53 -7.71 -6.04
N LYS A 13 -16.65 -7.52 -7.03
CA LYS A 13 -15.38 -6.80 -6.80
C LYS A 13 -15.66 -5.34 -6.44
N LYS A 14 -15.06 -4.86 -5.35
CA LYS A 14 -15.12 -3.46 -4.91
C LYS A 14 -13.71 -2.91 -4.72
N GLY A 15 -13.55 -1.61 -5.00
CA GLY A 15 -12.36 -0.87 -4.58
C GLY A 15 -12.37 -0.74 -3.05
N LEU A 16 -11.22 -0.98 -2.42
CA LEU A 16 -11.06 -0.90 -0.97
C LEU A 16 -10.16 0.28 -0.60
N VAL A 17 -10.41 0.84 0.58
CA VAL A 17 -9.54 1.83 1.21
C VAL A 17 -8.77 1.15 2.33
N VAL A 18 -7.45 1.22 2.28
CA VAL A 18 -6.56 0.64 3.30
C VAL A 18 -5.87 1.78 4.04
N VAL A 19 -6.12 1.89 5.34
CA VAL A 19 -5.48 2.89 6.21
C VAL A 19 -4.39 2.19 7.02
N ILE A 20 -3.13 2.54 6.76
CA ILE A 20 -1.98 2.02 7.50
C ILE A 20 -1.50 3.13 8.44
N THR A 21 -1.77 2.96 9.74
CA THR A 21 -1.51 3.97 10.77
C THR A 21 -0.72 3.40 11.96
N GLY A 22 -0.42 4.23 12.95
CA GLY A 22 0.36 3.91 14.15
C GLY A 22 1.81 4.41 14.09
N TYR A 23 2.51 4.32 15.22
CA TYR A 23 3.88 4.85 15.36
C TYR A 23 4.98 3.96 14.78
N GLY A 24 4.65 2.71 14.44
CA GLY A 24 5.60 1.76 13.85
C GLY A 24 6.15 2.21 12.49
N LYS A 25 7.39 1.80 12.19
CA LYS A 25 8.00 1.96 10.86
C LYS A 25 7.30 1.06 9.83
N GLY A 26 7.43 1.38 8.54
CA GLY A 26 6.96 0.53 7.43
C GLY A 26 5.63 0.94 6.78
N LYS A 27 4.95 1.98 7.25
CA LYS A 27 3.69 2.47 6.64
C LYS A 27 3.86 2.81 5.15
N THR A 28 4.87 3.62 4.84
CA THR A 28 5.22 4.02 3.47
C THR A 28 5.66 2.82 2.64
N THR A 29 6.55 1.99 3.18
CA THR A 29 7.07 0.79 2.50
C THR A 29 5.98 -0.21 2.15
N THR A 30 4.99 -0.41 3.03
CA THR A 30 3.82 -1.26 2.73
C THR A 30 2.94 -0.65 1.63
N ALA A 31 2.67 0.66 1.68
CA ALA A 31 1.91 1.34 0.63
C ALA A 31 2.62 1.25 -0.73
N LEU A 32 3.95 1.41 -0.76
CA LEU A 32 4.76 1.23 -1.95
C LEU A 32 4.75 -0.22 -2.44
N GLY A 33 4.86 -1.20 -1.55
CA GLY A 33 4.79 -2.62 -1.91
C GLY A 33 3.46 -3.00 -2.54
N ILE A 34 2.35 -2.43 -2.08
CA ILE A 34 1.03 -2.60 -2.71
C ILE A 34 1.02 -1.99 -4.12
N ALA A 35 1.57 -0.78 -4.27
CA ALA A 35 1.67 -0.12 -5.58
C ALA A 35 2.54 -0.92 -6.57
N VAL A 36 3.72 -1.38 -6.15
CA VAL A 36 4.62 -2.21 -6.99
C VAL A 36 3.94 -3.53 -7.38
N ARG A 37 3.23 -4.17 -6.45
CA ARG A 37 2.44 -5.37 -6.76
C ARG A 37 1.38 -5.10 -7.83
N ALA A 38 0.63 -3.99 -7.71
CA ALA A 38 -0.37 -3.61 -8.69
C ALA A 38 0.26 -3.34 -10.07
N CYS A 39 1.38 -2.62 -10.10
CA CYS A 39 2.17 -2.41 -11.32
C CYS A 39 2.62 -3.73 -11.97
N GLY A 40 3.10 -4.69 -11.18
CA GLY A 40 3.49 -6.03 -11.67
C GLY A 40 2.34 -6.83 -12.28
N HIS A 41 1.10 -6.50 -11.94
CA HIS A 41 -0.12 -7.04 -12.55
C HIS A 41 -0.72 -6.13 -13.64
N ASN A 42 0.09 -5.23 -14.23
CA ASN A 42 -0.32 -4.29 -15.29
C ASN A 42 -1.50 -3.36 -14.89
N MET A 43 -1.66 -3.08 -13.60
CA MET A 43 -2.68 -2.14 -13.12
C MET A 43 -2.14 -0.70 -13.16
N ARG A 44 -3.01 0.25 -13.55
CA ARG A 44 -2.69 1.68 -13.45
C ARG A 44 -2.59 2.10 -11.98
N THR A 45 -1.46 2.70 -11.63
CA THR A 45 -1.11 3.02 -10.25
C THR A 45 -0.58 4.46 -10.17
N CYS A 46 -0.93 5.18 -9.10
CA CYS A 46 -0.48 6.54 -8.84
C CYS A 46 -0.05 6.64 -7.36
N ILE A 47 1.07 7.30 -7.09
CA ILE A 47 1.57 7.55 -5.75
C ILE A 47 1.62 9.06 -5.54
N ILE A 48 0.96 9.53 -4.48
CA ILE A 48 0.96 10.94 -4.06
C ILE A 48 1.57 11.00 -2.67
N GLN A 49 2.63 11.79 -2.50
CA GLN A 49 3.32 11.98 -1.22
C GLN A 49 3.13 13.43 -0.75
N PHE A 50 2.47 13.63 0.39
CA PHE A 50 2.23 14.97 0.94
C PHE A 50 3.45 15.55 1.68
N MET A 51 4.34 14.70 2.20
CA MET A 51 5.57 15.11 2.91
C MET A 51 6.72 14.13 2.62
N LYS A 52 7.59 14.46 1.65
CA LYS A 52 9.04 14.21 1.68
C LYS A 52 9.70 14.86 0.46
N GLY A 53 10.36 16.00 0.68
CA GLY A 53 11.08 16.76 -0.35
C GLY A 53 12.61 16.60 -0.34
N ASN A 54 13.18 15.85 0.62
CA ASN A 54 14.63 15.57 0.62
C ASN A 54 14.91 14.16 0.08
N LEU A 55 15.62 14.18 -1.05
CA LEU A 55 16.12 13.06 -1.86
C LEU A 55 16.95 12.09 -0.98
N TYR A 56 16.99 10.81 -1.37
CA TYR A 56 17.53 9.65 -0.65
C TYR A 56 16.54 8.95 0.28
N ALA A 57 15.43 8.48 -0.30
CA ALA A 57 14.81 7.24 0.15
C ALA A 57 15.18 6.15 -0.87
N GLY A 58 15.84 5.07 -0.44
CA GLY A 58 16.23 3.94 -1.32
C GLY A 58 15.04 3.29 -2.05
N GLU A 59 13.82 3.60 -1.63
CA GLU A 59 12.57 3.31 -2.33
C GLU A 59 12.53 3.91 -3.76
N TRP A 60 13.18 5.04 -4.02
CA TRP A 60 13.27 5.63 -5.36
C TRP A 60 14.28 4.93 -6.26
N ASP A 61 15.37 4.40 -5.71
CA ASP A 61 16.41 3.73 -6.49
C ASP A 61 15.89 2.43 -7.12
N GLY A 62 14.90 1.78 -6.50
CA GLY A 62 14.22 0.62 -7.08
C GLY A 62 13.14 0.94 -8.14
N VAL A 63 12.77 2.20 -8.32
CA VAL A 63 11.71 2.63 -9.28
C VAL A 63 12.32 3.25 -10.56
N LYS A 64 13.61 3.61 -10.53
CA LYS A 64 14.30 4.11 -11.71
C LYS A 64 14.54 2.97 -12.71
N LYS A 65 14.09 3.19 -13.94
CA LYS A 65 14.38 2.34 -15.11
C LYS A 65 15.82 2.50 -15.56
#